data_AF-A0A855Y342-F1
#
_entry.id   AF-A0A855Y342-F1
#
_cell.length_a   1.000
_cell.length_b   1.000
_cell.length_c   1.000
_cell.angle_alpha   90.00
_cell.angle_beta   90.00
_cell.angle_gamma   90.00
#
_symmetry.space_group_name_H-M   'P 1'
#
loop_
_entity.id
_entity.type
_entity.pdbx_description
1 polymer ?
#
loop_
_entity_poly.entity_id
_entity_poly.type
_entity_poly.pdbx_seq_one_letter_code
_entity_poly.pdbx_strand_id
1 'polypeptide(L)'
;MGRIADRKAQKRRMYKGRLMRSLLMLLVFLMVGSGVIRLPGMAHASGEGLQNNEQSVQKQLDSLLPPVGSALVEAGQGKLTEATEDVAEFRQLWDAASTLVPEQNADQVATAASVVGEALSKAELALSGNDSDAAKIALADLARATNQYIEAFQGAGESSDAGRKAAQRLLPDARKSLSAMEQGDWTQAELAYKRIVTAWKGTEAPIRQDHFGVYSQLEKDISLVRIAMQSEPRKEEQATARMQELVTLLTDYSAGTLKEGEVEDTSASSDVSSLSDLLKLLNQIEQQIQAGDTTSAGAGLEQFILSWPLVEGQVQISSPASYTAIENEMAEASGYVVSNPPNTAKATEVVARIINRLEPLTATTSYSAWDAALILLREGLEAILVLSALLAYVKKSGETAARRWIWAGAGSGLLLSAALAVVLSLTLAVASSGSTREMIEGYTGLAAVVLMLTVGHWMHSKSNTRSWNSYVQRQVGGALARGSLWSLFAVAGLAILREGAETAIFYIGMAPAIETSQMLIGMGAALLILIALAVAIIQFSVRLPVRWFFLTATLLIYYLVFRFLGESIHSLQVSAALGAHVAPSLPTIGWLGMYPTWETFIPQLVVLVFMIFNLIRTEVRSAKGASKASV
;
A
#
# COMPACT_ATOMS: atom_id res chain seq x y z
N MET A 1 -59.06 -13.42 4.86
CA MET A 1 -57.81 -14.21 4.82
C MET A 1 -56.72 -13.67 3.87
N GLY A 2 -57.03 -12.91 2.79
CA GLY A 2 -56.02 -12.41 1.84
C GLY A 2 -55.01 -11.37 2.35
N ARG A 3 -55.38 -10.51 3.32
CA ARG A 3 -54.52 -9.41 3.81
C ARG A 3 -53.34 -9.84 4.72
N ILE A 4 -53.33 -11.08 5.21
CA ILE A 4 -52.27 -11.62 6.09
C ILE A 4 -51.21 -12.38 5.29
N ALA A 5 -51.59 -12.99 4.16
CA ALA A 5 -50.67 -13.64 3.23
C ALA A 5 -49.74 -12.60 2.56
N ASP A 6 -50.29 -11.44 2.20
CA ASP A 6 -49.55 -10.39 1.48
C ASP A 6 -48.49 -9.69 2.36
N ARG A 7 -48.81 -9.46 3.65
CA ARG A 7 -47.84 -8.92 4.63
C ARG A 7 -46.71 -9.91 4.96
N LYS A 8 -46.95 -11.23 4.85
CA LYS A 8 -45.89 -12.25 5.00
C LYS A 8 -45.00 -12.35 3.76
N ALA A 9 -45.56 -12.15 2.55
CA ALA A 9 -44.80 -12.10 1.30
C ALA A 9 -43.89 -10.85 1.22
N GLN A 10 -44.41 -9.69 1.63
CA GLN A 10 -43.66 -8.42 1.63
C GLN A 10 -42.52 -8.41 2.67
N LYS A 11 -42.72 -9.02 3.85
CA LYS A 11 -41.63 -9.20 4.85
C LYS A 11 -40.56 -10.21 4.41
N ARG A 12 -40.93 -11.26 3.66
CA ARG A 12 -39.96 -12.23 3.11
C ARG A 12 -39.10 -11.62 1.99
N ARG A 13 -39.64 -10.71 1.17
CA ARG A 13 -38.86 -9.95 0.16
C ARG A 13 -37.87 -8.96 0.80
N MET A 14 -38.26 -8.30 1.90
CA MET A 14 -37.41 -7.32 2.59
C MET A 14 -36.26 -7.96 3.39
N TYR A 15 -36.42 -9.19 3.89
CA TYR A 15 -35.34 -9.95 4.55
C TYR A 15 -34.37 -10.60 3.54
N LYS A 16 -34.85 -11.05 2.38
CA LYS A 16 -33.99 -11.58 1.32
C LYS A 16 -33.01 -10.54 0.77
N GLY A 17 -33.44 -9.27 0.63
CA GLY A 17 -32.57 -8.19 0.13
C GLY A 17 -31.46 -7.76 1.10
N ARG A 18 -31.66 -7.89 2.42
CA ARG A 18 -30.64 -7.55 3.43
C ARG A 18 -29.66 -8.69 3.67
N LEU A 19 -30.13 -9.94 3.63
CA LEU A 19 -29.26 -11.11 3.73
C LEU A 19 -28.44 -11.29 2.44
N MET A 20 -29.03 -11.06 1.26
CA MET A 20 -28.29 -11.09 -0.01
C MET A 20 -27.26 -9.98 -0.10
N ARG A 21 -27.50 -8.76 0.41
CA ARG A 21 -26.47 -7.71 0.40
C ARG A 21 -25.29 -7.99 1.35
N SER A 22 -25.56 -8.61 2.50
CA SER A 22 -24.49 -9.07 3.41
C SER A 22 -23.76 -10.30 2.87
N LEU A 23 -24.45 -11.23 2.21
CA LEU A 23 -23.81 -12.38 1.54
C LEU A 23 -23.04 -11.94 0.30
N LEU A 24 -23.53 -10.96 -0.47
CA LEU A 24 -22.86 -10.45 -1.68
C LEU A 24 -21.64 -9.61 -1.31
N MET A 25 -21.66 -8.83 -0.22
CA MET A 25 -20.45 -8.20 0.32
C MET A 25 -19.44 -9.23 0.82
N LEU A 26 -19.88 -10.35 1.41
CA LEU A 26 -19.00 -11.44 1.82
C LEU A 26 -18.46 -12.25 0.63
N LEU A 27 -19.23 -12.38 -0.46
CA LEU A 27 -18.83 -13.09 -1.69
C LEU A 27 -17.91 -12.25 -2.58
N VAL A 28 -18.10 -10.93 -2.63
CA VAL A 28 -17.18 -10.00 -3.29
C VAL A 28 -15.85 -9.93 -2.54
N PHE A 29 -15.85 -10.09 -1.21
CA PHE A 29 -14.62 -10.17 -0.41
C PHE A 29 -13.91 -11.53 -0.53
N LEU A 30 -14.63 -12.61 -0.85
CA LEU A 30 -14.06 -13.95 -1.08
C LEU A 30 -13.64 -14.21 -2.53
N MET A 31 -14.21 -13.52 -3.52
CA MET A 31 -13.85 -13.70 -4.94
C MET A 31 -12.56 -13.00 -5.37
N VAL A 32 -11.99 -12.13 -4.54
CA VAL A 32 -10.66 -11.54 -4.80
C VAL A 32 -9.51 -12.51 -4.46
N GLY A 33 -9.79 -13.68 -3.88
CA GLY A 33 -8.76 -14.60 -3.37
C GLY A 33 -8.81 -16.04 -3.90
N SER A 34 -9.33 -16.31 -5.10
CA SER A 34 -9.41 -17.70 -5.60
C SER A 34 -9.18 -17.77 -7.10
N GLY A 35 -7.93 -18.03 -7.50
CA GLY A 35 -7.59 -18.14 -8.91
C GLY A 35 -6.35 -18.95 -9.25
N VAL A 36 -5.91 -19.94 -8.45
CA VAL A 36 -4.90 -20.91 -8.93
C VAL A 36 -5.11 -22.29 -8.29
N ILE A 37 -5.77 -23.20 -9.02
CA ILE A 37 -5.50 -24.65 -8.93
C ILE A 37 -5.64 -25.22 -10.35
N ARG A 38 -4.54 -25.67 -10.96
CA ARG A 38 -4.55 -26.67 -12.04
C ARG A 38 -3.48 -27.73 -11.79
N LEU A 39 -3.90 -28.99 -11.83
CA LEU A 39 -3.06 -30.20 -11.89
C LEU A 39 -2.80 -30.59 -13.36
N PRO A 40 -1.77 -31.42 -13.64
CA PRO A 40 -1.15 -31.52 -14.96
C PRO A 40 -1.81 -32.56 -15.87
N GLY A 41 -1.68 -32.35 -17.19
CA GLY A 41 -2.03 -33.32 -18.22
C GLY A 41 -1.16 -33.14 -19.46
N MET A 42 -0.36 -34.15 -19.78
CA MET A 42 0.50 -34.25 -20.97
C MET A 42 -0.31 -34.32 -22.27
N ALA A 43 0.23 -33.79 -23.38
CA ALA A 43 0.42 -34.52 -24.65
C ALA A 43 1.16 -33.65 -25.70
N HIS A 44 2.18 -34.25 -26.32
CA HIS A 44 2.93 -33.73 -27.47
C HIS A 44 2.07 -33.64 -28.76
N ALA A 45 2.22 -32.57 -29.54
CA ALA A 45 2.00 -32.56 -30.99
C ALA A 45 2.72 -31.39 -31.71
N SER A 46 3.75 -31.73 -32.50
CA SER A 46 4.24 -31.09 -33.75
C SER A 46 4.44 -29.55 -33.82
N GLY A 47 5.70 -29.12 -33.70
CA GLY A 47 6.17 -27.72 -33.67
C GLY A 47 6.44 -26.99 -34.98
N GLU A 48 5.86 -27.38 -36.13
CA GLU A 48 6.01 -26.61 -37.39
C GLU A 48 4.74 -25.85 -37.82
N GLY A 49 3.56 -26.21 -37.27
CA GLY A 49 2.30 -25.50 -37.56
C GLY A 49 2.02 -24.28 -36.66
N LEU A 50 2.60 -24.26 -35.45
CA LEU A 50 2.33 -23.24 -34.43
C LEU A 50 3.06 -21.92 -34.70
N GLN A 51 4.34 -21.97 -35.13
CA GLN A 51 5.14 -20.76 -35.40
C GLN A 51 4.57 -19.87 -36.51
N ASN A 52 3.98 -20.48 -37.56
CA ASN A 52 3.36 -19.72 -38.64
C ASN A 52 2.06 -19.02 -38.21
N ASN A 53 1.35 -19.59 -37.22
CA ASN A 53 0.11 -19.02 -36.69
C ASN A 53 0.41 -17.89 -35.70
N GLU A 54 1.36 -18.09 -34.77
CA GLU A 54 1.80 -17.08 -33.81
C GLU A 54 2.35 -15.81 -34.49
N GLN A 55 3.19 -15.95 -35.53
CA GLN A 55 3.70 -14.80 -36.29
C GLN A 55 2.58 -14.04 -37.04
N SER A 56 1.53 -14.74 -37.47
CA SER A 56 0.39 -14.11 -38.16
C SER A 56 -0.52 -13.33 -37.20
N VAL A 57 -0.72 -13.85 -35.99
CA VAL A 57 -1.47 -13.19 -34.91
C VAL A 57 -0.73 -11.96 -34.41
N GLN A 58 0.58 -12.06 -34.16
CA GLN A 58 1.38 -10.92 -33.72
C GLN A 58 1.36 -9.77 -34.75
N LYS A 59 1.48 -10.10 -36.04
CA LYS A 59 1.42 -9.11 -37.11
C LYS A 59 0.07 -8.39 -37.19
N GLN A 60 -1.03 -9.09 -36.86
CA GLN A 60 -2.36 -8.50 -36.78
C GLN A 60 -2.52 -7.60 -35.55
N LEU A 61 -1.97 -8.00 -34.40
CA LEU A 61 -1.96 -7.19 -33.18
C LEU A 61 -1.12 -5.91 -33.35
N ASP A 62 0.09 -6.02 -33.90
CA ASP A 62 0.99 -4.87 -34.14
C ASP A 62 0.38 -3.85 -35.12
N SER A 63 -0.44 -4.32 -36.07
CA SER A 63 -1.11 -3.46 -37.05
C SER A 63 -2.15 -2.51 -36.45
N LEU A 64 -2.61 -2.78 -35.22
CA LEU A 64 -3.58 -1.94 -34.51
C LEU A 64 -2.97 -0.63 -33.96
N LEU A 65 -1.66 -0.62 -33.70
CA LEU A 65 -0.99 0.50 -33.03
C LEU A 65 -0.80 1.75 -33.91
N PRO A 66 -0.36 1.63 -35.18
CA PRO A 66 -0.15 2.80 -36.03
C PRO A 66 -1.38 3.71 -36.19
N PRO A 67 -2.59 3.22 -36.55
CA PRO A 67 -3.75 4.10 -36.77
C PRO A 67 -4.27 4.77 -35.50
N VAL A 68 -4.20 4.11 -34.33
CA VAL A 68 -4.60 4.75 -33.06
C VAL A 68 -3.58 5.79 -32.62
N GLY A 69 -2.29 5.49 -32.82
CA GLY A 69 -1.21 6.40 -32.51
C GLY A 69 -1.25 7.65 -33.39
N SER A 70 -1.49 7.49 -34.70
CA SER A 70 -1.62 8.62 -35.63
C SER A 70 -2.87 9.44 -35.34
N ALA A 71 -4.03 8.82 -35.10
CA ALA A 71 -5.25 9.53 -34.71
C ALA A 71 -5.07 10.41 -33.46
N LEU A 72 -4.37 9.90 -32.44
CA LEU A 72 -4.08 10.64 -31.21
C LEU A 72 -3.17 11.86 -31.48
N VAL A 73 -2.14 11.69 -32.31
CA VAL A 73 -1.21 12.76 -32.69
C VAL A 73 -1.93 13.84 -33.50
N GLU A 74 -2.78 13.44 -34.44
CA GLU A 74 -3.55 14.34 -35.30
C GLU A 74 -4.60 15.12 -34.52
N ALA A 75 -5.33 14.45 -33.61
CA ALA A 75 -6.22 15.13 -32.67
C ALA A 75 -5.46 16.11 -31.76
N GLY A 76 -4.23 15.76 -31.36
CA GLY A 76 -3.28 16.65 -30.67
C GLY A 76 -2.95 17.92 -31.45
N GLN A 77 -2.89 17.82 -32.77
CA GLN A 77 -2.63 18.92 -33.71
C GLN A 77 -3.91 19.64 -34.19
N GLY A 78 -5.08 19.26 -33.67
CA GLY A 78 -6.37 19.84 -34.08
C GLY A 78 -6.89 19.33 -35.44
N LYS A 79 -6.26 18.30 -36.00
CA LYS A 79 -6.60 17.65 -37.27
C LYS A 79 -7.63 16.54 -37.05
N LEU A 80 -8.87 16.95 -36.74
CA LEU A 80 -9.93 16.00 -36.36
C LEU A 80 -10.48 15.19 -37.54
N THR A 81 -10.31 15.66 -38.77
CA THR A 81 -10.77 14.95 -39.97
C THR A 81 -9.87 13.77 -40.25
N GLU A 82 -8.55 14.01 -40.24
CA GLU A 82 -7.52 12.97 -40.38
C GLU A 82 -7.62 11.96 -39.23
N ALA A 83 -7.77 12.43 -37.98
CA ALA A 83 -7.98 11.54 -36.85
C ALA A 83 -9.25 10.67 -36.95
N THR A 84 -10.27 11.14 -37.68
CA THR A 84 -11.50 10.35 -37.93
C THR A 84 -11.26 9.27 -38.97
N GLU A 85 -10.44 9.54 -40.00
CA GLU A 85 -10.04 8.55 -41.00
C GLU A 85 -9.20 7.44 -40.37
N ASP A 86 -8.24 7.81 -39.53
CA ASP A 86 -7.38 6.87 -38.82
C ASP A 86 -8.16 5.98 -37.82
N VAL A 87 -9.16 6.53 -37.12
CA VAL A 87 -10.05 5.72 -36.26
C VAL A 87 -10.92 4.77 -37.08
N ALA A 88 -11.34 5.17 -38.28
CA ALA A 88 -12.07 4.29 -39.18
C ALA A 88 -11.20 3.14 -39.69
N GLU A 89 -9.91 3.39 -39.99
CA GLU A 89 -8.92 2.35 -40.31
C GLU A 89 -8.71 1.41 -39.12
N PHE A 90 -8.53 1.95 -37.92
CA PHE A 90 -8.43 1.14 -36.70
C PHE A 90 -9.65 0.24 -36.49
N ARG A 91 -10.88 0.75 -36.70
CA ARG A 91 -12.11 -0.06 -36.57
C ARG A 91 -12.09 -1.27 -37.50
N GLN A 92 -11.64 -1.12 -38.74
CA GLN A 92 -11.57 -2.24 -39.69
C GLN A 92 -10.58 -3.31 -39.23
N LEU A 93 -9.42 -2.90 -38.71
CA LEU A 93 -8.43 -3.82 -38.16
C LEU A 93 -8.93 -4.48 -36.86
N TRP A 94 -9.65 -3.72 -36.03
CA TRP A 94 -10.23 -4.18 -34.79
C TRP A 94 -11.31 -5.24 -34.98
N ASP A 95 -12.15 -5.13 -36.01
CA ASP A 95 -13.17 -6.14 -36.31
C ASP A 95 -12.55 -7.51 -36.62
N ALA A 96 -11.37 -7.54 -37.24
CA ALA A 96 -10.60 -8.77 -37.43
C ALA A 96 -9.92 -9.23 -36.13
N ALA A 97 -9.23 -8.32 -35.44
CA ALA A 97 -8.46 -8.63 -34.24
C ALA A 97 -9.34 -9.11 -33.08
N SER A 98 -10.51 -8.50 -32.86
CA SER A 98 -11.43 -8.85 -31.76
C SER A 98 -11.96 -10.29 -31.79
N THR A 99 -11.80 -11.00 -32.91
CA THR A 99 -12.19 -12.40 -33.07
C THR A 99 -11.04 -13.39 -32.80
N LEU A 100 -9.83 -12.89 -32.55
CA LEU A 100 -8.67 -13.70 -32.22
C LEU A 100 -8.87 -14.44 -30.89
N VAL A 101 -8.54 -15.72 -30.88
CA VAL A 101 -8.63 -16.59 -29.69
C VAL A 101 -7.21 -16.83 -29.19
N PRO A 102 -6.87 -16.40 -27.96
CA PRO A 102 -5.52 -16.58 -27.44
C PRO A 102 -5.30 -18.02 -26.94
N GLU A 103 -4.06 -18.51 -27.02
CA GLU A 103 -3.70 -19.84 -26.50
C GLU A 103 -3.67 -19.89 -24.95
N GLN A 104 -3.42 -18.74 -24.31
CA GLN A 104 -3.42 -18.53 -22.85
C GLN A 104 -4.18 -17.24 -22.49
N ASN A 105 -4.57 -17.02 -21.23
CA ASN A 105 -5.21 -15.76 -20.77
C ASN A 105 -6.55 -15.35 -21.44
N ALA A 106 -7.34 -16.32 -21.92
CA ALA A 106 -8.62 -16.07 -22.62
C ALA A 106 -9.59 -15.12 -21.90
N ASP A 107 -9.72 -15.21 -20.57
CA ASP A 107 -10.62 -14.35 -19.80
C ASP A 107 -10.13 -12.89 -19.73
N GLN A 108 -8.81 -12.67 -19.69
CA GLN A 108 -8.20 -11.33 -19.65
C GLN A 108 -8.28 -10.67 -21.02
N VAL A 109 -7.98 -11.42 -22.09
CA VAL A 109 -8.13 -10.97 -23.47
C VAL A 109 -9.57 -10.59 -23.79
N ALA A 110 -10.55 -11.41 -23.37
CA ALA A 110 -11.97 -11.11 -23.57
C ALA A 110 -12.39 -9.83 -22.83
N THR A 111 -11.85 -9.62 -21.62
CA THR A 111 -12.11 -8.40 -20.84
C THR A 111 -11.50 -7.18 -21.52
N ALA A 112 -10.24 -7.25 -21.94
CA ALA A 112 -9.56 -6.16 -22.64
C ALA A 112 -10.23 -5.83 -23.98
N ALA A 113 -10.70 -6.84 -24.72
CA ALA A 113 -11.46 -6.64 -25.96
C ALA A 113 -12.73 -5.81 -25.73
N SER A 114 -13.45 -6.08 -24.64
CA SER A 114 -14.64 -5.31 -24.27
C SER A 114 -14.29 -3.86 -23.96
N VAL A 115 -13.14 -3.60 -23.31
CA VAL A 115 -12.67 -2.25 -22.97
C VAL A 115 -12.29 -1.48 -24.23
N VAL A 116 -11.60 -2.10 -25.19
CA VAL A 116 -11.29 -1.49 -26.49
C VAL A 116 -12.57 -1.13 -27.25
N GLY A 117 -13.56 -2.02 -27.28
CA GLY A 117 -14.85 -1.74 -27.93
C GLY A 117 -15.58 -0.54 -27.32
N GLU A 118 -15.56 -0.40 -25.99
CA GLU A 118 -16.15 0.75 -25.29
C GLU A 118 -15.37 2.04 -25.57
N ALA A 119 -14.04 1.98 -25.53
CA ALA A 119 -13.17 3.13 -25.80
C ALA A 119 -13.30 3.60 -27.26
N LEU A 120 -13.39 2.68 -28.21
CA LEU A 120 -13.57 2.98 -29.64
C LEU A 120 -14.88 3.72 -29.87
N SER A 121 -15.98 3.23 -29.28
CA SER A 121 -17.28 3.89 -29.35
C SER A 121 -17.25 5.32 -28.79
N LYS A 122 -16.54 5.53 -27.67
CA LYS A 122 -16.35 6.87 -27.08
C LYS A 122 -15.50 7.78 -27.98
N ALA A 123 -14.43 7.26 -28.58
CA ALA A 123 -13.55 8.03 -29.46
C ALA A 123 -14.31 8.52 -30.71
N GLU A 124 -15.10 7.66 -31.34
CA GLU A 124 -15.94 8.04 -32.49
C GLU A 124 -16.99 9.10 -32.13
N LEU A 125 -17.61 8.96 -30.97
CA LEU A 125 -18.60 9.93 -30.49
C LEU A 125 -17.93 11.28 -30.21
N ALA A 126 -16.76 11.28 -29.58
CA ALA A 126 -15.99 12.50 -29.30
C ALA A 126 -15.51 13.20 -30.58
N LEU A 127 -15.03 12.45 -31.57
CA LEU A 127 -14.63 12.97 -32.88
C LEU A 127 -15.81 13.56 -33.66
N SER A 128 -17.00 12.96 -33.56
CA SER A 128 -18.22 13.51 -34.16
C SER A 128 -18.70 14.83 -33.50
N GLY A 129 -18.32 15.06 -32.24
CA GLY A 129 -18.69 16.25 -31.47
C GLY A 129 -17.86 17.50 -31.78
N ASN A 130 -16.82 17.38 -32.62
CA ASN A 130 -15.88 18.45 -33.00
C ASN A 130 -15.18 19.13 -31.81
N ASP A 131 -15.10 18.45 -30.66
CA ASP A 131 -14.41 18.88 -29.44
C ASP A 131 -13.02 18.23 -29.40
N SER A 132 -11.99 19.03 -29.67
CA SER A 132 -10.60 18.56 -29.77
C SER A 132 -10.06 18.01 -28.45
N ASP A 133 -10.51 18.53 -27.31
CA ASP A 133 -9.99 18.08 -26.01
C ASP A 133 -10.69 16.81 -25.54
N ALA A 134 -12.00 16.70 -25.78
CA ALA A 134 -12.73 15.45 -25.57
C ALA A 134 -12.22 14.33 -26.50
N ALA A 135 -11.92 14.64 -27.76
CA ALA A 135 -11.36 13.68 -28.72
C ALA A 135 -9.98 13.17 -28.30
N LYS A 136 -9.07 14.06 -27.84
CA LYS A 136 -7.75 13.64 -27.32
C LYS A 136 -7.86 12.69 -26.15
N ILE A 137 -8.74 12.97 -25.19
CA ILE A 137 -8.93 12.12 -24.01
C ILE A 137 -9.48 10.75 -24.44
N ALA A 138 -10.50 10.73 -25.29
CA ALA A 138 -11.10 9.48 -25.75
C ALA A 138 -10.14 8.64 -26.62
N LEU A 139 -9.29 9.28 -27.44
CA LEU A 139 -8.26 8.63 -28.23
C LEU A 139 -7.09 8.11 -27.38
N ALA A 140 -6.72 8.82 -26.32
CA ALA A 140 -5.72 8.35 -25.35
C ALA A 140 -6.24 7.13 -24.58
N ASP A 141 -7.53 7.12 -24.23
CA ASP A 141 -8.19 5.96 -23.62
C ASP A 141 -8.27 4.78 -24.59
N LEU A 142 -8.55 5.02 -25.88
CA LEU A 142 -8.50 3.99 -26.92
C LEU A 142 -7.09 3.41 -27.09
N ALA A 143 -6.06 4.24 -27.17
CA ALA A 143 -4.66 3.80 -27.27
C ALA A 143 -4.26 2.92 -26.07
N ARG A 144 -4.64 3.34 -24.86
CA ARG A 144 -4.38 2.58 -23.64
C ARG A 144 -5.12 1.23 -23.65
N ALA A 145 -6.39 1.21 -24.04
CA ALA A 145 -7.17 -0.01 -24.12
C ALA A 145 -6.59 -0.98 -25.15
N THR A 146 -6.18 -0.48 -26.32
CA THR A 146 -5.55 -1.28 -27.39
C THR A 146 -4.24 -1.90 -26.93
N ASN A 147 -3.39 -1.15 -26.22
CA ASN A 147 -2.18 -1.70 -25.62
C ASN A 147 -2.48 -2.81 -24.61
N GLN A 148 -3.45 -2.60 -23.71
CA GLN A 148 -3.85 -3.61 -22.74
C GLN A 148 -4.39 -4.89 -23.39
N TYR A 149 -5.05 -4.77 -24.55
CA TYR A 149 -5.52 -5.91 -25.32
C TYR A 149 -4.35 -6.69 -25.94
N ILE A 150 -3.37 -6.00 -26.51
CA ILE A 150 -2.16 -6.63 -27.06
C ILE A 150 -1.34 -7.30 -25.93
N GLU A 151 -1.16 -6.61 -24.81
CA GLU A 151 -0.49 -7.14 -23.60
C GLU A 151 -1.20 -8.39 -23.05
N ALA A 152 -2.54 -8.43 -23.07
CA ALA A 152 -3.29 -9.60 -22.64
C ALA A 152 -3.04 -10.84 -23.53
N PHE A 153 -2.73 -10.64 -24.83
CA PHE A 153 -2.32 -11.73 -25.73
C PHE A 153 -0.90 -12.23 -25.47
N GLN A 154 -0.01 -11.34 -25.01
CA GLN A 154 1.41 -11.62 -24.80
C GLN A 154 1.72 -12.15 -23.39
N GLY A 155 0.79 -11.98 -22.44
CA GLY A 155 1.03 -12.25 -21.02
C GLY A 155 1.82 -11.10 -20.37
N ALA A 156 1.76 -11.01 -19.04
CA ALA A 156 2.23 -9.85 -18.24
C ALA A 156 3.75 -9.53 -18.30
N GLY A 157 4.50 -10.03 -19.28
CA GLY A 157 5.94 -9.81 -19.45
C GLY A 157 6.34 -8.61 -20.32
N GLU A 158 5.42 -7.92 -20.99
CA GLU A 158 5.75 -6.83 -21.94
C GLU A 158 5.25 -5.41 -21.55
N SER A 159 4.96 -5.13 -20.27
CA SER A 159 4.69 -3.75 -19.80
C SER A 159 5.93 -2.82 -19.81
N SER A 160 7.06 -3.28 -20.36
CA SER A 160 8.43 -2.75 -20.20
C SER A 160 8.84 -1.52 -21.02
N ASP A 161 7.99 -0.88 -21.80
CA ASP A 161 8.53 0.13 -22.73
C ASP A 161 8.94 1.44 -22.01
N ALA A 162 8.26 1.84 -20.93
CA ALA A 162 8.60 3.06 -20.19
C ALA A 162 9.93 2.96 -19.44
N GLY A 163 10.16 1.86 -18.71
CA GLY A 163 11.40 1.58 -17.99
C GLY A 163 12.59 1.38 -18.94
N ARG A 164 12.41 0.57 -20.01
CA ARG A 164 13.45 0.37 -21.04
C ARG A 164 13.82 1.65 -21.78
N LYS A 165 12.84 2.49 -22.15
CA LYS A 165 13.09 3.82 -22.75
C LYS A 165 13.79 4.76 -21.78
N ALA A 166 13.46 4.71 -20.50
CA ALA A 166 14.14 5.50 -19.47
C ALA A 166 15.61 5.09 -19.32
N ALA A 167 15.91 3.78 -19.28
CA ALA A 167 17.28 3.26 -19.28
C ALA A 167 18.05 3.64 -20.56
N GLN A 168 17.39 3.59 -21.73
CA GLN A 168 18.00 3.97 -23.00
C GLN A 168 18.48 5.43 -23.03
N ARG A 169 17.83 6.35 -22.27
CA ARG A 169 18.25 7.75 -22.16
C ARG A 169 19.58 7.93 -21.42
N LEU A 170 19.96 7.00 -20.55
CA LEU A 170 21.19 7.07 -19.74
C LEU A 170 22.41 6.53 -20.50
N LEU A 171 22.21 5.59 -21.43
CA LEU A 171 23.27 4.90 -22.17
C LEU A 171 24.30 5.81 -22.86
N PRO A 172 23.91 6.92 -23.54
CA PRO A 172 24.89 7.75 -24.25
C PRO A 172 25.92 8.38 -23.32
N ASP A 173 25.50 8.90 -22.16
CA ASP A 173 26.42 9.49 -21.19
C ASP A 173 27.16 8.44 -20.37
N ALA A 174 26.53 7.29 -20.08
CA ALA A 174 27.19 6.14 -19.45
C ALA A 174 28.36 5.61 -20.30
N ARG A 175 28.14 5.40 -21.60
CA ARG A 175 29.20 4.96 -22.53
C ARG A 175 30.31 6.00 -22.70
N LYS A 176 29.96 7.30 -22.75
CA LYS A 176 30.95 8.38 -22.80
C LYS A 176 31.80 8.41 -21.54
N SER A 177 31.18 8.24 -20.38
CA SER A 177 31.90 8.21 -19.10
C SER A 177 32.85 7.01 -19.03
N LEU A 178 32.38 5.82 -19.40
CA LEU A 178 33.22 4.60 -19.43
C LEU A 178 34.42 4.77 -20.36
N SER A 179 34.18 5.24 -21.59
CA SER A 179 35.25 5.42 -22.56
C SER A 179 36.30 6.46 -22.12
N ALA A 180 35.88 7.51 -21.43
CA ALA A 180 36.80 8.49 -20.85
C ALA A 180 37.61 7.90 -19.68
N MET A 181 37.01 7.05 -18.84
CA MET A 181 37.72 6.33 -17.78
C MET A 181 38.78 5.38 -18.34
N GLU A 182 38.46 4.61 -19.39
CA GLU A 182 39.39 3.70 -20.08
C GLU A 182 40.57 4.45 -20.72
N GLN A 183 40.36 5.70 -21.14
CA GLN A 183 41.39 6.57 -21.72
C GLN A 183 42.21 7.34 -20.65
N GLY A 184 41.85 7.23 -19.37
CA GLY A 184 42.45 8.00 -18.28
C GLY A 184 42.06 9.49 -18.26
N ASP A 185 41.09 9.92 -19.07
CA ASP A 185 40.56 11.30 -19.06
C ASP A 185 39.48 11.44 -17.98
N TRP A 186 39.93 11.55 -16.74
CA TRP A 186 39.06 11.66 -15.57
C TRP A 186 38.23 12.94 -15.53
N THR A 187 38.66 14.00 -16.22
CA THR A 187 37.89 15.26 -16.27
C THR A 187 36.66 15.09 -17.16
N GLN A 188 36.81 14.46 -18.33
CA GLN A 188 35.67 14.13 -19.19
C GLN A 188 34.77 13.06 -18.58
N ALA A 189 35.36 12.06 -17.91
CA ALA A 189 34.59 11.04 -17.19
C ALA A 189 33.67 11.65 -16.14
N GLU A 190 34.17 12.57 -15.30
CA GLU A 190 33.37 13.22 -14.26
C GLU A 190 32.26 14.10 -14.83
N LEU A 191 32.52 14.81 -15.93
CA LEU A 191 31.51 15.62 -16.62
C LEU A 191 30.38 14.77 -17.22
N ALA A 192 30.72 13.63 -17.83
CA ALA A 192 29.73 12.70 -18.36
C ALA A 192 28.93 12.03 -17.23
N TYR A 193 29.61 11.57 -16.19
CA TYR A 193 28.99 10.98 -15.01
C TYR A 193 28.00 11.93 -14.32
N LYS A 194 28.33 13.22 -14.18
CA LYS A 194 27.41 14.24 -13.64
C LYS A 194 26.10 14.36 -14.45
N ARG A 195 26.15 14.17 -15.76
CA ARG A 195 24.94 14.15 -16.61
C ARG A 195 24.09 12.90 -16.37
N ILE A 196 24.72 11.74 -16.14
CA ILE A 196 24.02 10.51 -15.75
C ILE A 196 23.22 10.75 -14.47
N VAL A 197 23.89 11.24 -13.41
CA VAL A 197 23.24 11.53 -12.12
C VAL A 197 22.09 12.54 -12.27
N THR A 198 22.25 13.53 -13.15
CA THR A 198 21.20 14.53 -13.40
C THR A 198 20.01 13.93 -14.13
N ALA A 199 20.26 13.12 -15.15
CA ALA A 199 19.22 12.44 -15.93
C ALA A 199 18.51 11.35 -15.11
N TRP A 200 19.23 10.70 -14.19
CA TRP A 200 18.75 9.64 -13.31
C TRP A 200 17.46 10.03 -12.58
N LYS A 201 17.42 11.24 -12.00
CA LYS A 201 16.25 11.77 -11.27
C LYS A 201 14.94 11.75 -12.07
N GLY A 202 15.00 11.80 -13.40
CA GLY A 202 13.83 11.77 -14.29
C GLY A 202 13.55 10.39 -14.91
N THR A 203 14.45 9.43 -14.74
CA THR A 203 14.36 8.08 -15.32
C THR A 203 14.16 7.00 -14.25
N GLU A 204 14.46 7.31 -13.00
CA GLU A 204 14.40 6.44 -11.84
C GLU A 204 13.02 5.81 -11.63
N ALA A 205 11.97 6.62 -11.50
CA ALA A 205 10.62 6.13 -11.19
C ALA A 205 10.06 5.15 -12.25
N PRO A 206 10.17 5.42 -13.57
CA PRO A 206 9.81 4.44 -14.60
C PRO A 206 10.55 3.10 -14.50
N ILE A 207 11.84 3.12 -14.16
CA ILE A 207 12.66 1.89 -14.04
C ILE A 207 12.28 1.14 -12.76
N ARG A 208 12.08 1.84 -11.64
CA ARG A 208 11.68 1.25 -10.35
C ARG A 208 10.32 0.55 -10.45
N GLN A 209 9.37 1.18 -11.14
CA GLN A 209 8.02 0.62 -11.34
C GLN A 209 8.03 -0.61 -12.26
N ASP A 210 8.92 -0.62 -13.27
CA ASP A 210 9.00 -1.72 -14.23
C ASP A 210 9.84 -2.91 -13.69
N HIS A 211 11.01 -2.65 -13.11
CA HIS A 211 11.87 -3.70 -12.56
C HIS A 211 12.69 -3.20 -11.36
N PHE A 212 12.21 -3.51 -10.15
CA PHE A 212 12.87 -3.08 -8.91
C PHE A 212 14.31 -3.61 -8.76
N GLY A 213 14.59 -4.86 -9.13
CA GLY A 213 15.94 -5.41 -9.09
C GLY A 213 16.94 -4.62 -9.95
N VAL A 214 16.58 -4.28 -11.20
CA VAL A 214 17.38 -3.44 -12.09
C VAL A 214 17.56 -2.04 -11.50
N TYR A 215 16.49 -1.43 -10.98
CA TYR A 215 16.56 -0.15 -10.29
C TYR A 215 17.59 -0.16 -9.16
N SER A 216 17.49 -1.14 -8.25
CA SER A 216 18.38 -1.28 -7.10
C SER A 216 19.85 -1.42 -7.50
N GLN A 217 20.13 -2.25 -8.52
CA GLN A 217 21.49 -2.47 -9.00
C GLN A 217 22.04 -1.23 -9.75
N LEU A 218 21.23 -0.51 -10.51
CA LEU A 218 21.64 0.75 -11.15
C LEU A 218 21.96 1.84 -10.12
N GLU A 219 21.13 2.01 -9.09
CA GLU A 219 21.36 2.97 -8.00
C GLU A 219 22.68 2.68 -7.27
N LYS A 220 22.90 1.40 -6.97
CA LYS A 220 24.15 0.89 -6.39
C LYS A 220 25.34 1.23 -7.27
N ASP A 221 25.31 0.90 -8.56
CA ASP A 221 26.46 1.10 -9.43
C ASP A 221 26.72 2.60 -9.67
N ILE A 222 25.68 3.42 -9.79
CA ILE A 222 25.80 4.89 -9.82
C ILE A 222 26.54 5.37 -8.55
N SER A 223 26.10 4.94 -7.37
CA SER A 223 26.68 5.34 -6.09
C SER A 223 28.13 4.88 -5.93
N LEU A 224 28.42 3.61 -6.23
CA LEU A 224 29.77 3.03 -6.11
C LEU A 224 30.76 3.66 -7.09
N VAL A 225 30.33 4.00 -8.32
CA VAL A 225 31.16 4.78 -9.25
C VAL A 225 31.52 6.12 -8.63
N ARG A 226 30.56 6.86 -8.04
CA ARG A 226 30.84 8.15 -7.40
C ARG A 226 31.91 8.02 -6.31
N ILE A 227 31.75 7.03 -5.44
CA ILE A 227 32.65 6.79 -4.31
C ILE A 227 34.07 6.49 -4.81
N ALA A 228 34.20 5.59 -5.79
CA ALA A 228 35.50 5.23 -6.35
C ALA A 228 36.18 6.41 -7.07
N MET A 229 35.40 7.30 -7.71
CA MET A 229 35.92 8.51 -8.37
C MET A 229 36.38 9.60 -7.40
N GLN A 230 35.71 9.71 -6.25
CA GLN A 230 35.92 10.76 -5.24
C GLN A 230 36.89 10.36 -4.12
N SER A 231 37.29 9.08 -4.05
CA SER A 231 38.26 8.63 -3.05
C SER A 231 39.65 9.26 -3.26
N GLU A 232 40.40 9.45 -2.19
CA GLU A 232 41.79 9.90 -2.23
C GLU A 232 42.73 8.84 -1.60
N PRO A 233 43.58 8.14 -2.39
CA PRO A 233 43.73 8.24 -3.86
C PRO A 233 42.52 7.67 -4.62
N ARG A 234 42.33 8.15 -5.87
CA ARG A 234 41.22 7.72 -6.74
C ARG A 234 41.33 6.22 -7.01
N LYS A 235 40.25 5.49 -6.83
CA LYS A 235 40.18 4.04 -7.10
C LYS A 235 39.80 3.80 -8.56
N GLU A 236 40.73 4.09 -9.45
CA GLU A 236 40.55 4.08 -10.90
C GLU A 236 39.99 2.75 -11.45
N GLU A 237 40.60 1.62 -11.07
CA GLU A 237 40.15 0.29 -11.51
C GLU A 237 38.73 -0.04 -11.03
N GLN A 238 38.40 0.30 -9.78
CA GLN A 238 37.07 0.04 -9.22
C GLN A 238 36.01 0.93 -9.87
N ALA A 239 36.33 2.19 -10.14
CA ALA A 239 35.42 3.12 -10.82
C ALA A 239 35.09 2.62 -12.24
N THR A 240 36.11 2.21 -12.99
CA THR A 240 35.95 1.68 -14.36
C THR A 240 35.15 0.37 -14.35
N ALA A 241 35.45 -0.56 -13.44
CA ALA A 241 34.72 -1.83 -13.33
C ALA A 241 33.23 -1.61 -13.02
N ARG A 242 32.89 -0.75 -12.05
CA ARG A 242 31.50 -0.43 -11.69
C ARG A 242 30.76 0.31 -12.80
N MET A 243 31.43 1.22 -13.50
CA MET A 243 30.85 1.89 -14.66
C MET A 243 30.58 0.89 -15.81
N GLN A 244 31.41 -0.14 -15.96
CA GLN A 244 31.19 -1.19 -16.96
C GLN A 244 29.99 -2.08 -16.61
N GLU A 245 29.84 -2.45 -15.34
CA GLU A 245 28.65 -3.15 -14.83
C GLU A 245 27.37 -2.32 -15.10
N LEU A 246 27.39 -1.02 -14.79
CA LEU A 246 26.30 -0.09 -15.06
C LEU A 246 25.93 -0.02 -16.55
N VAL A 247 26.92 0.11 -17.44
CA VAL A 247 26.69 0.18 -18.90
C VAL A 247 26.11 -1.14 -19.43
N THR A 248 26.57 -2.27 -18.90
CA THR A 248 26.10 -3.60 -19.28
C THR A 248 24.64 -3.77 -18.86
N LEU A 249 24.32 -3.50 -17.60
CA LEU A 249 22.96 -3.59 -17.08
C LEU A 249 21.98 -2.67 -17.82
N LEU A 250 22.36 -1.41 -18.09
CA LEU A 250 21.54 -0.51 -18.90
C LEU A 250 21.33 -1.03 -20.32
N THR A 251 22.35 -1.62 -20.93
CA THR A 251 22.26 -2.16 -22.29
C THR A 251 21.31 -3.35 -22.32
N ASP A 252 21.51 -4.32 -21.43
CA ASP A 252 20.73 -5.55 -21.40
C ASP A 252 19.27 -5.30 -21.03
N TYR A 253 19.03 -4.42 -20.05
CA TYR A 253 17.68 -4.01 -19.68
C TYR A 253 16.98 -3.27 -20.82
N SER A 254 17.63 -2.26 -21.42
CA SER A 254 17.03 -1.50 -22.52
C SER A 254 16.74 -2.35 -23.77
N ALA A 255 17.54 -3.40 -24.00
CA ALA A 255 17.36 -4.34 -25.11
C ALA A 255 16.34 -5.45 -24.80
N GLY A 256 15.87 -5.58 -23.54
CA GLY A 256 15.01 -6.67 -23.10
C GLY A 256 15.70 -8.04 -23.12
N THR A 257 17.03 -8.08 -23.03
CA THR A 257 17.81 -9.32 -23.09
C THR A 257 18.13 -9.93 -21.73
N LEU A 258 17.72 -9.27 -20.64
CA LEU A 258 17.82 -9.81 -19.28
C LEU A 258 16.95 -11.07 -19.15
N LYS A 259 17.54 -12.19 -18.74
CA LYS A 259 16.79 -13.42 -18.47
C LYS A 259 16.13 -13.34 -17.09
N GLU A 260 14.94 -13.93 -16.96
CA GLU A 260 14.29 -14.14 -15.65
C GLU A 260 15.27 -14.78 -14.66
N GLY A 261 15.63 -14.04 -13.61
CA GLY A 261 16.54 -14.48 -12.54
C GLY A 261 18.01 -14.08 -12.67
N GLU A 262 18.45 -13.34 -13.70
CA GLU A 262 19.85 -12.84 -13.81
C GLU A 262 20.14 -11.66 -12.86
N VAL A 263 19.14 -10.86 -12.54
CA VAL A 263 19.20 -9.87 -11.47
C VAL A 263 18.45 -10.48 -10.29
N GLU A 264 19.15 -11.19 -9.41
CA GLU A 264 18.54 -11.68 -8.17
C GLU A 264 17.88 -10.48 -7.48
N ASP A 265 16.56 -10.58 -7.23
CA ASP A 265 15.91 -9.81 -6.17
C ASP A 265 16.71 -10.08 -4.90
N THR A 266 17.71 -9.25 -4.62
CA THR A 266 18.58 -9.38 -3.46
C THR A 266 17.82 -8.88 -2.24
N SER A 267 16.65 -9.49 -2.02
CA SER A 267 15.89 -9.47 -0.78
C SER A 267 16.58 -10.34 0.29
N ALA A 268 17.81 -10.81 0.05
CA ALA A 268 18.57 -11.71 0.91
C ALA A 268 19.76 -11.01 1.58
N SER A 269 19.48 -9.96 2.35
CA SER A 269 20.15 -9.73 3.64
C SER A 269 19.12 -9.16 4.62
N SER A 270 18.60 -10.05 5.45
CA SER A 270 17.35 -9.91 6.21
C SER A 270 17.39 -8.97 7.42
N ASP A 271 18.38 -8.08 7.53
CA ASP A 271 18.56 -7.27 8.75
C ASP A 271 18.27 -5.77 8.58
N VAL A 272 18.20 -5.24 7.36
CA VAL A 272 18.00 -3.80 7.12
C VAL A 272 16.84 -3.56 6.18
N SER A 273 15.65 -3.31 6.74
CA SER A 273 14.41 -3.12 5.96
C SER A 273 13.64 -1.83 6.31
N SER A 274 14.21 -1.02 7.21
CA SER A 274 13.55 0.18 7.74
C SER A 274 14.58 1.27 8.05
N LEU A 275 14.10 2.51 8.12
CA LEU A 275 14.91 3.68 8.50
C LEU A 275 15.50 3.51 9.91
N SER A 276 14.79 2.79 10.81
CA SER A 276 15.31 2.40 12.12
C SER A 276 16.45 1.39 12.08
N ASP A 277 16.42 0.43 11.16
CA ASP A 277 17.51 -0.54 11.03
C ASP A 277 18.78 0.13 10.46
N LEU A 278 18.61 1.04 9.50
CA LEU A 278 19.70 1.88 9.01
C LEU A 278 20.31 2.77 10.10
N LEU A 279 19.48 3.32 10.99
CA LEU A 279 19.98 4.13 12.09
C LEU A 279 20.79 3.29 13.09
N LYS A 280 20.38 2.04 13.36
CA LYS A 280 21.18 1.09 14.17
C LYS A 280 22.52 0.78 13.49
N LEU A 281 22.50 0.53 12.18
CA LEU A 281 23.72 0.29 11.40
C LEU A 281 24.67 1.50 11.46
N LEU A 282 24.18 2.72 11.31
CA LEU A 282 24.99 3.94 11.43
C LEU A 282 25.61 4.11 12.82
N ASN A 283 24.85 3.84 13.89
CA ASN A 283 25.39 3.86 15.26
C ASN A 283 26.50 2.82 15.43
N GLN A 284 26.35 1.63 14.84
CA GLN A 284 27.39 0.59 14.86
C GLN A 284 28.63 1.03 14.07
N ILE A 285 28.45 1.62 12.89
CA ILE A 285 29.54 2.19 12.07
C ILE A 285 30.28 3.27 12.86
N GLU A 286 29.56 4.20 13.49
CA GLU A 286 30.15 5.26 14.30
C GLU A 286 31.05 4.68 15.40
N GLN A 287 30.57 3.66 16.12
CA GLN A 287 31.35 2.96 17.15
C GLN A 287 32.60 2.27 16.56
N GLN A 288 32.50 1.66 15.39
CA GLN A 288 33.64 1.02 14.70
C GLN A 288 34.70 2.04 14.27
N ILE A 289 34.28 3.21 13.75
CA ILE A 289 35.19 4.31 13.39
C ILE A 289 35.89 4.84 14.65
N GLN A 290 35.16 5.03 15.75
CA GLN A 290 35.72 5.47 17.03
C GLN A 290 36.71 4.46 17.63
N ALA A 291 36.47 3.16 17.41
CA ALA A 291 37.38 2.08 17.80
C ALA A 291 38.61 1.95 16.89
N GLY A 292 38.67 2.69 15.78
CA GLY A 292 39.75 2.62 14.79
C GLY A 292 39.63 1.44 13.81
N ASP A 293 38.53 0.68 13.83
CA ASP A 293 38.26 -0.42 12.92
C ASP A 293 37.67 0.09 11.59
N THR A 294 38.54 0.66 10.77
CA THR A 294 38.19 1.26 9.48
C THR A 294 37.78 0.23 8.42
N THR A 295 38.21 -1.02 8.57
CA THR A 295 37.84 -2.12 7.66
C THR A 295 36.37 -2.49 7.87
N SER A 296 35.96 -2.75 9.12
CA SER A 296 34.56 -3.07 9.42
C SER A 296 33.65 -1.86 9.18
N ALA A 297 34.10 -0.65 9.53
CA ALA A 297 33.35 0.57 9.26
C ALA A 297 33.16 0.83 7.75
N GLY A 298 34.17 0.54 6.93
CA GLY A 298 34.09 0.65 5.47
C GLY A 298 33.06 -0.31 4.88
N ALA A 299 33.07 -1.57 5.34
CA ALA A 299 32.06 -2.56 4.94
C ALA A 299 30.65 -2.19 5.42
N GLY A 300 30.52 -1.65 6.64
CA GLY A 300 29.25 -1.17 7.16
C GLY A 300 28.70 0.02 6.36
N LEU A 301 29.55 0.99 5.98
CA LEU A 301 29.15 2.10 5.12
C LEU A 301 28.73 1.62 3.72
N GLU A 302 29.43 0.64 3.16
CA GLU A 302 29.01 0.00 1.91
C GLU A 302 27.63 -0.64 2.06
N GLN A 303 27.38 -1.40 3.14
CA GLN A 303 26.07 -1.96 3.43
C GLN A 303 24.99 -0.87 3.61
N PHE A 304 25.31 0.24 4.26
CA PHE A 304 24.39 1.38 4.40
C PHE A 304 23.99 1.94 3.03
N ILE A 305 24.97 2.16 2.14
CA ILE A 305 24.73 2.66 0.78
C ILE A 305 23.88 1.67 -0.03
N LEU A 306 24.14 0.36 0.10
CA LEU A 306 23.36 -0.67 -0.58
C LEU A 306 21.90 -0.75 -0.10
N SER A 307 21.67 -0.45 1.18
CA SER A 307 20.33 -0.51 1.78
C SER A 307 19.59 0.83 1.77
N TRP A 308 20.26 1.94 1.45
CA TRP A 308 19.67 3.28 1.37
C TRP A 308 18.46 3.38 0.42
N PRO A 309 18.48 2.79 -0.80
CA PRO A 309 17.38 2.89 -1.75
C PRO A 309 16.06 2.29 -1.24
N LEU A 310 16.12 1.41 -0.23
CA LEU A 310 14.94 0.81 0.39
C LEU A 310 14.12 1.81 1.20
N VAL A 311 14.73 2.92 1.67
CA VAL A 311 14.08 3.88 2.56
C VAL A 311 14.20 5.33 2.10
N GLU A 312 15.02 5.60 1.08
CA GLU A 312 15.34 6.97 0.66
C GLU A 312 14.08 7.76 0.24
N GLY A 313 13.09 7.10 -0.35
CA GLY A 313 11.83 7.73 -0.76
C GLY A 313 11.08 8.35 0.42
N GLN A 314 11.12 7.68 1.58
CA GLN A 314 10.55 8.19 2.83
C GLN A 314 11.27 9.47 3.29
N VAL A 315 12.61 9.48 3.19
CA VAL A 315 13.43 10.64 3.53
C VAL A 315 13.21 11.78 2.54
N GLN A 316 13.14 11.47 1.24
CA GLN A 316 12.96 12.45 0.17
C GLN A 316 11.63 13.18 0.30
N ILE A 317 10.54 12.47 0.60
CA ILE A 317 9.21 13.07 0.77
C ILE A 317 9.12 13.83 2.10
N SER A 318 9.76 13.33 3.16
CA SER A 318 9.74 13.98 4.47
C SER A 318 10.63 15.23 4.54
N SER A 319 11.83 15.17 3.94
CA SER A 319 12.80 16.26 3.90
C SER A 319 13.73 16.13 2.67
N PRO A 320 13.40 16.78 1.54
CA PRO A 320 14.26 16.80 0.35
C PRO A 320 15.67 17.35 0.61
N ALA A 321 15.80 18.26 1.58
CA ALA A 321 17.07 18.82 2.01
C ALA A 321 17.94 17.79 2.76
N SER A 322 17.32 17.00 3.64
CA SER A 322 18.03 15.91 4.33
C SER A 322 18.45 14.83 3.33
N TYR A 323 17.58 14.45 2.40
CA TYR A 323 17.91 13.49 1.33
C TYR A 323 19.17 13.91 0.56
N THR A 324 19.19 15.13 0.03
CA THR A 324 20.33 15.64 -0.75
C THR A 324 21.61 15.74 0.10
N ALA A 325 21.49 16.08 1.38
CA ALA A 325 22.65 16.13 2.27
C ALA A 325 23.22 14.74 2.53
N ILE A 326 22.36 13.76 2.84
CA ILE A 326 22.76 12.38 3.14
C ILE A 326 23.41 11.72 1.92
N GLU A 327 22.89 11.94 0.71
CA GLU A 327 23.52 11.51 -0.54
C GLU A 327 24.99 11.94 -0.66
N ASN A 328 25.30 13.18 -0.27
CA ASN A 328 26.66 13.69 -0.30
C ASN A 328 27.48 13.19 0.89
N GLU A 329 26.88 13.16 2.08
CA GLU A 329 27.52 12.76 3.34
C GLU A 329 27.89 11.25 3.33
N MET A 330 27.10 10.38 2.67
CA MET A 330 27.44 8.96 2.49
C MET A 330 28.75 8.77 1.71
N ALA A 331 28.88 9.47 0.58
CA ALA A 331 30.08 9.43 -0.24
C ALA A 331 31.28 10.03 0.52
N GLU A 332 31.06 11.13 1.23
CA GLU A 332 32.09 11.78 2.06
C GLU A 332 32.58 10.87 3.19
N ALA A 333 31.67 10.24 3.94
CA ALA A 333 32.00 9.32 5.03
C ALA A 333 32.81 8.11 4.52
N SER A 334 32.37 7.50 3.42
CA SER A 334 33.09 6.38 2.79
C SER A 334 34.49 6.80 2.32
N GLY A 335 34.60 7.99 1.72
CA GLY A 335 35.88 8.58 1.30
C GLY A 335 36.87 8.73 2.45
N TYR A 336 36.43 9.23 3.62
CA TYR A 336 37.30 9.40 4.79
C TYR A 336 37.66 8.10 5.49
N VAL A 337 36.78 7.10 5.52
CA VAL A 337 37.07 5.80 6.13
C VAL A 337 38.09 5.01 5.30
N VAL A 338 38.01 5.11 3.97
CA VAL A 338 38.85 4.32 3.05
C VAL A 338 40.06 5.11 2.52
N SER A 339 40.26 6.35 2.96
CA SER A 339 41.46 7.13 2.61
C SER A 339 42.74 6.50 3.19
N ASN A 340 43.91 6.83 2.62
CA ASN A 340 45.19 6.37 3.15
C ASN A 340 46.11 7.56 3.50
N PRO A 341 46.31 7.87 4.80
CA PRO A 341 45.76 7.20 5.98
C PRO A 341 44.26 7.50 6.19
N PRO A 342 43.50 6.63 6.89
CA PRO A 342 42.10 6.86 7.19
C PRO A 342 41.89 8.09 8.07
N ASN A 343 40.88 8.90 7.76
CA ASN A 343 40.52 10.08 8.54
C ASN A 343 39.31 9.80 9.44
N THR A 344 39.53 9.05 10.53
CA THR A 344 38.47 8.61 11.46
C THR A 344 37.75 9.77 12.14
N ALA A 345 38.45 10.89 12.42
CA ALA A 345 37.86 12.07 13.04
C ALA A 345 36.78 12.71 12.15
N LYS A 346 37.10 12.96 10.87
CA LYS A 346 36.12 13.50 9.92
C LYS A 346 35.03 12.49 9.59
N ALA A 347 35.38 11.21 9.43
CA ALA A 347 34.40 10.16 9.19
C ALA A 347 33.35 10.09 10.31
N THR A 348 33.78 10.17 11.57
CA THR A 348 32.86 10.19 12.73
C THR A 348 31.94 11.42 12.69
N GLU A 349 32.48 12.61 12.39
CA GLU A 349 31.67 13.83 12.28
C GLU A 349 30.59 13.70 11.19
N VAL A 350 30.96 13.21 10.01
CA VAL A 350 30.02 13.05 8.89
C VAL A 350 28.95 12.01 9.22
N VAL A 351 29.33 10.85 9.77
CA VAL A 351 28.37 9.81 10.19
C VAL A 351 27.41 10.35 11.27
N ALA A 352 27.92 11.11 12.24
CA ALA A 352 27.07 11.76 13.24
C ALA A 352 26.10 12.79 12.63
N ARG A 353 26.49 13.51 11.56
CA ARG A 353 25.55 14.38 10.83
C ARG A 353 24.43 13.58 10.17
N ILE A 354 24.75 12.46 9.52
CA ILE A 354 23.76 11.56 8.91
C ILE A 354 22.77 11.07 9.98
N ILE A 355 23.28 10.60 11.13
CA ILE A 355 22.45 10.13 12.26
C ILE A 355 21.50 11.24 12.73
N ASN A 356 22.03 12.44 13.00
CA ASN A 356 21.22 13.58 13.47
C ASN A 356 20.13 14.02 12.47
N ARG A 357 20.31 13.75 11.17
CA ARG A 357 19.31 14.04 10.13
C ARG A 357 18.24 12.96 10.04
N LEU A 358 18.59 11.70 10.29
CA LEU A 358 17.69 10.55 10.18
C LEU A 358 16.89 10.30 11.47
N GLU A 359 17.47 10.58 12.64
CA GLU A 359 16.81 10.39 13.94
C GLU A 359 15.45 11.09 14.10
N PRO A 360 15.26 12.37 13.69
CA PRO A 360 13.94 12.97 13.76
C PRO A 360 12.94 12.31 12.78
N LEU A 361 13.42 11.69 11.69
CA LEU A 361 12.57 11.06 10.67
C LEU A 361 12.14 9.62 11.04
N THR A 362 12.94 8.90 11.84
CA THR A 362 12.51 7.62 12.45
C THR A 362 11.45 7.84 13.52
N ALA A 363 11.61 8.88 14.35
CA ALA A 363 10.69 9.21 15.43
C ALA A 363 9.30 9.65 14.93
N THR A 364 9.22 10.19 13.71
CA THR A 364 7.97 10.67 13.12
C THR A 364 7.12 9.58 12.47
N THR A 365 7.69 8.41 12.18
CA THR A 365 7.01 7.41 11.33
C THR A 365 6.75 6.07 12.05
N SER A 366 7.04 5.99 13.35
CA SER A 366 6.80 4.79 14.14
C SER A 366 5.56 4.93 15.01
N TYR A 367 4.69 3.92 14.98
CA TYR A 367 3.68 3.78 16.02
C TYR A 367 4.33 3.32 17.32
N SER A 368 3.72 3.70 18.43
CA SER A 368 4.24 3.42 19.77
C SER A 368 3.45 2.32 20.47
N ALA A 369 3.98 1.82 21.59
CA ALA A 369 3.23 0.94 22.49
C ALA A 369 1.89 1.56 22.94
N TRP A 370 1.80 2.90 23.00
CA TRP A 370 0.57 3.61 23.34
C TRP A 370 -0.50 3.47 22.25
N ASP A 371 -0.12 3.60 20.98
CA ASP A 371 -1.04 3.45 19.85
C ASP A 371 -1.61 2.01 19.81
N ALA A 372 -0.74 1.00 19.98
CA ALA A 372 -1.13 -0.40 20.08
C ALA A 372 -2.09 -0.64 21.26
N ALA A 373 -1.72 -0.14 22.45
CA ALA A 373 -2.51 -0.32 23.65
C ALA A 373 -3.92 0.29 23.50
N LEU A 374 -4.03 1.49 22.93
CA LEU A 374 -5.30 2.18 22.77
C LEU A 374 -6.28 1.44 21.85
N ILE A 375 -5.79 0.84 20.76
CA ILE A 375 -6.60 0.00 19.87
C ILE A 375 -7.18 -1.18 20.65
N LEU A 376 -6.33 -1.97 21.30
CA LEU A 376 -6.77 -3.15 22.03
C LEU A 376 -7.68 -2.81 23.22
N LEU A 377 -7.38 -1.72 23.94
CA LEU A 377 -8.21 -1.22 25.04
C LEU A 377 -9.62 -0.87 24.55
N ARG A 378 -9.75 -0.24 23.38
CA ARG A 378 -11.05 0.10 22.79
C ARG A 378 -11.85 -1.16 22.48
N GLU A 379 -11.33 -2.01 21.61
CA GLU A 379 -12.08 -3.18 21.11
C GLU A 379 -12.34 -4.19 22.25
N GLY A 380 -11.36 -4.38 23.12
CA GLY A 380 -11.49 -5.22 24.30
C GLY A 380 -12.56 -4.73 25.27
N LEU A 381 -12.68 -3.42 25.48
CA LEU A 381 -13.71 -2.86 26.35
C LEU A 381 -15.10 -2.99 25.73
N GLU A 382 -15.24 -2.80 24.41
CA GLU A 382 -16.50 -3.06 23.69
C GLU A 382 -16.94 -4.53 23.83
N ALA A 383 -16.01 -5.47 23.66
CA ALA A 383 -16.26 -6.90 23.89
C ALA A 383 -16.70 -7.19 25.35
N ILE A 384 -16.04 -6.59 26.33
CA ILE A 384 -16.40 -6.73 27.76
C ILE A 384 -17.79 -6.16 28.04
N LEU A 385 -18.17 -5.03 27.42
CA LEU A 385 -19.49 -4.44 27.57
C LEU A 385 -20.60 -5.32 27.00
N VAL A 386 -20.39 -5.94 25.84
CA VAL A 386 -21.35 -6.90 25.27
C VAL A 386 -21.47 -8.13 26.17
N LEU A 387 -20.33 -8.70 26.60
CA LEU A 387 -20.31 -9.86 27.48
C LEU A 387 -21.00 -9.59 28.83
N SER A 388 -20.68 -8.45 29.46
CA SER A 388 -21.29 -8.06 30.73
C SER A 388 -22.80 -7.82 30.58
N ALA A 389 -23.28 -7.27 29.46
CA ALA A 389 -24.71 -7.14 29.19
C ALA A 389 -25.40 -8.50 29.04
N LEU A 390 -24.80 -9.45 28.33
CA LEU A 390 -25.32 -10.82 28.19
C LEU A 390 -25.32 -11.56 29.54
N LEU A 391 -24.23 -11.44 30.31
CA LEU A 391 -24.11 -12.04 31.63
C LEU A 391 -25.10 -11.42 32.63
N ALA A 392 -25.30 -10.11 32.60
CA ALA A 392 -26.30 -9.42 33.43
C ALA A 392 -27.72 -9.87 33.08
N TYR A 393 -28.00 -10.08 31.79
CA TYR A 393 -29.28 -10.60 31.32
C TYR A 393 -29.54 -12.02 31.85
N VAL A 394 -28.57 -12.93 31.72
CA VAL A 394 -28.68 -14.31 32.20
C VAL A 394 -28.74 -14.40 33.73
N LYS A 395 -28.01 -13.51 34.44
CA LYS A 395 -28.09 -13.42 35.91
C LYS A 395 -29.51 -13.08 36.37
N LYS A 396 -30.26 -12.30 35.59
CA LYS A 396 -31.66 -11.95 35.87
C LYS A 396 -32.64 -13.09 35.56
N SER A 397 -32.31 -13.99 34.63
CA SER A 397 -33.16 -15.13 34.25
C SER A 397 -32.95 -16.39 35.10
N GLY A 398 -31.92 -16.44 35.96
CA GLY A 398 -31.65 -17.57 36.86
C GLY A 398 -31.05 -18.82 36.20
N GLU A 399 -30.84 -18.80 34.89
CA GLU A 399 -30.40 -19.95 34.08
C GLU A 399 -28.87 -20.10 34.12
N THR A 400 -28.34 -20.91 35.05
CA THR A 400 -26.89 -21.11 35.21
C THR A 400 -26.21 -21.75 33.99
N ALA A 401 -26.94 -22.59 33.23
CA ALA A 401 -26.45 -23.22 32.00
C ALA A 401 -26.15 -22.19 30.90
N ALA A 402 -26.96 -21.13 30.79
CA ALA A 402 -26.78 -20.07 29.80
C ALA A 402 -25.46 -19.31 29.97
N ARG A 403 -24.93 -19.21 31.20
CA ARG A 403 -23.62 -18.59 31.47
C ARG A 403 -22.49 -19.37 30.80
N ARG A 404 -22.54 -20.71 30.80
CA ARG A 404 -21.51 -21.55 30.17
C ARG A 404 -21.49 -21.37 28.65
N TRP A 405 -22.67 -21.26 28.02
CA TRP A 405 -22.78 -21.02 26.58
C TRP A 405 -22.24 -19.66 26.15
N ILE A 406 -22.43 -18.62 26.97
CA ILE A 406 -21.82 -17.30 26.71
C ILE A 406 -20.29 -17.40 26.73
N TRP A 407 -19.70 -18.02 27.76
CA TRP A 407 -18.24 -18.17 27.83
C TRP A 407 -17.67 -19.10 26.75
N ALA A 408 -18.40 -20.16 26.38
CA ALA A 408 -18.03 -21.02 25.26
C ALA A 408 -18.08 -20.26 23.92
N GLY A 409 -19.10 -19.41 23.73
CA GLY A 409 -19.19 -18.53 22.57
C GLY A 409 -18.06 -17.51 22.56
N ALA A 410 -17.75 -16.94 23.72
CA ALA A 410 -16.65 -16.00 23.86
C ALA A 410 -15.30 -16.62 23.49
N GLY A 411 -15.01 -17.81 24.03
CA GLY A 411 -13.79 -18.54 23.73
C GLY A 411 -13.69 -18.96 22.27
N SER A 412 -14.79 -19.42 21.66
CA SER A 412 -14.80 -19.79 20.23
C SER A 412 -14.61 -18.56 19.33
N GLY A 413 -15.25 -17.43 19.66
CA GLY A 413 -15.06 -16.16 18.98
C GLY A 413 -13.61 -15.69 19.04
N LEU A 414 -12.98 -15.75 20.22
CA LEU A 414 -11.57 -15.37 20.40
C LEU A 414 -10.62 -16.26 19.58
N LEU A 415 -10.84 -17.59 19.59
CA LEU A 415 -10.06 -18.53 18.79
C LEU A 415 -10.21 -18.26 17.29
N LEU A 416 -11.44 -18.01 16.83
CA LEU A 416 -11.71 -17.67 15.42
C LEU A 416 -11.08 -16.34 15.03
N SER A 417 -11.08 -15.33 15.91
CA SER A 417 -10.38 -14.06 15.68
C SER A 417 -8.88 -14.25 15.55
N ALA A 418 -8.28 -15.07 16.42
CA ALA A 418 -6.84 -15.38 16.34
C ALA A 418 -6.51 -16.12 15.03
N ALA A 419 -7.33 -17.11 14.64
CA ALA A 419 -7.17 -17.80 13.37
C ALA A 419 -7.32 -16.85 12.17
N LEU A 420 -8.29 -15.95 12.21
CA LEU A 420 -8.48 -14.93 11.17
C LEU A 420 -7.27 -13.99 11.09
N ALA A 421 -6.73 -13.54 12.22
CA ALA A 421 -5.53 -12.70 12.25
C ALA A 421 -4.34 -13.42 11.60
N VAL A 422 -4.09 -14.69 11.95
CA VAL A 422 -3.01 -15.49 11.35
C VAL A 422 -3.20 -15.66 9.85
N VAL A 423 -4.40 -16.03 9.40
CA VAL A 423 -4.70 -16.18 7.98
C VAL A 423 -4.46 -14.87 7.24
N LEU A 424 -4.96 -13.75 7.78
CA LEU A 424 -4.82 -12.44 7.16
C LEU A 424 -3.35 -11.99 7.09
N SER A 425 -2.58 -12.18 8.17
CA SER A 425 -1.14 -11.91 8.21
C SER A 425 -0.37 -12.75 7.19
N LEU A 426 -0.65 -14.06 7.08
CA LEU A 426 0.01 -14.94 6.13
C LEU A 426 -0.33 -14.57 4.68
N THR A 427 -1.59 -14.26 4.39
CA THR A 427 -2.00 -13.86 3.03
C THR A 427 -1.34 -12.57 2.58
N LEU A 428 -1.14 -11.61 3.49
CA LEU A 428 -0.49 -10.34 3.17
C LEU A 428 1.02 -10.48 3.09
N ALA A 429 1.64 -11.30 3.92
CA ALA A 429 3.08 -11.59 3.87
C ALA A 429 3.50 -12.28 2.57
N VAL A 430 2.65 -13.16 2.01
CA VAL A 430 2.91 -13.81 0.72
C VAL A 430 2.74 -12.85 -0.46
N ALA A 431 1.97 -11.77 -0.29
CA ALA A 431 1.77 -10.75 -1.32
C ALA A 431 2.86 -9.66 -1.33
N SER A 432 3.77 -9.63 -0.34
CA SER A 432 4.59 -8.44 -0.03
C SER A 432 6.07 -8.52 -0.44
N SER A 433 6.41 -9.12 -1.58
CA SER A 433 7.78 -9.03 -2.13
C SER A 433 8.02 -7.67 -2.82
N GLY A 434 9.04 -6.92 -2.38
CA GLY A 434 9.54 -5.68 -3.01
C GLY A 434 8.65 -4.44 -2.85
N SER A 435 8.73 -3.51 -3.83
CA SER A 435 7.94 -2.25 -4.00
C SER A 435 6.42 -2.39 -3.77
N THR A 436 5.93 -3.63 -3.73
CA THR A 436 4.57 -4.00 -3.37
C THR A 436 4.27 -3.71 -1.89
N ARG A 437 5.28 -3.66 -1.01
CA ARG A 437 5.10 -3.46 0.44
C ARG A 437 4.48 -2.10 0.76
N GLU A 438 5.03 -1.02 0.21
CA GLU A 438 4.55 0.34 0.40
C GLU A 438 3.18 0.53 -0.27
N MET A 439 2.96 -0.10 -1.43
CA MET A 439 1.63 -0.12 -2.06
C MET A 439 0.60 -0.84 -1.19
N ILE A 440 0.94 -2.00 -0.63
CA ILE A 440 0.06 -2.76 0.26
C ILE A 440 -0.22 -1.94 1.52
N GLU A 441 0.79 -1.35 2.15
CA GLU A 441 0.61 -0.48 3.31
C GLU A 441 -0.34 0.68 3.00
N GLY A 442 -0.12 1.36 1.88
CA GLY A 442 -0.99 2.44 1.42
C GLY A 442 -2.43 2.01 1.17
N TYR A 443 -2.66 0.94 0.39
CA TYR A 443 -4.02 0.49 0.08
C TYR A 443 -4.74 -0.12 1.30
N THR A 444 -4.03 -0.91 2.11
CA THR A 444 -4.62 -1.53 3.31
C THR A 444 -4.89 -0.50 4.39
N GLY A 445 -4.02 0.50 4.56
CA GLY A 445 -4.24 1.63 5.45
C GLY A 445 -5.45 2.48 5.03
N LEU A 446 -5.60 2.77 3.72
CA LEU A 446 -6.80 3.44 3.21
C LEU A 446 -8.08 2.62 3.42
N ALA A 447 -8.01 1.30 3.18
CA ALA A 447 -9.12 0.40 3.45
C ALA A 447 -9.50 0.40 4.94
N ALA A 448 -8.51 0.41 5.84
CA ALA A 448 -8.71 0.53 7.28
C ALA A 448 -9.38 1.87 7.63
N VAL A 449 -8.97 2.99 7.04
CA VAL A 449 -9.61 4.31 7.22
C VAL A 449 -11.08 4.29 6.82
N VAL A 450 -11.42 3.72 5.66
CA VAL A 450 -12.81 3.60 5.20
C VAL A 450 -13.64 2.72 6.15
N LEU A 451 -13.07 1.60 6.60
CA LEU A 451 -13.69 0.72 7.58
C LEU A 451 -13.95 1.46 8.89
N MET A 452 -12.96 2.16 9.42
CA MET A 452 -13.06 2.96 10.66
C MET A 452 -14.13 4.04 10.57
N LEU A 453 -14.19 4.77 9.46
CA LEU A 453 -15.23 5.78 9.24
C LEU A 453 -16.62 5.14 9.20
N THR A 454 -16.74 3.98 8.56
CA THR A 454 -18.01 3.24 8.45
C THR A 454 -18.48 2.69 9.80
N VAL A 455 -17.58 2.01 10.52
CA VAL A 455 -17.85 1.44 11.85
C VAL A 455 -18.09 2.53 12.88
N GLY A 456 -17.24 3.58 12.89
CA GLY A 456 -17.38 4.74 13.76
C GLY A 456 -18.73 5.42 13.55
N HIS A 457 -19.15 5.63 12.30
CA HIS A 457 -20.48 6.16 11.99
C HIS A 457 -21.61 5.25 12.49
N TRP A 458 -21.48 3.93 12.30
CA TRP A 458 -22.48 2.96 12.75
C TRP A 458 -22.63 2.97 14.27
N MET A 459 -21.53 2.95 15.02
CA MET A 459 -21.54 2.96 16.49
C MET A 459 -22.07 4.28 17.03
N HIS A 460 -21.65 5.40 16.45
CA HIS A 460 -22.10 6.73 16.81
C HIS A 460 -23.62 6.92 16.60
N SER A 461 -24.18 6.30 15.54
CA SER A 461 -25.63 6.30 15.27
C SER A 461 -26.45 5.55 16.32
N LYS A 462 -25.83 4.67 17.11
CA LYS A 462 -26.48 3.84 18.14
C LYS A 462 -26.20 4.25 19.59
N SER A 463 -25.46 5.34 19.81
CA SER A 463 -25.07 5.88 21.14
C SER A 463 -26.24 6.27 22.07
N ASN A 464 -27.49 6.23 21.60
CA ASN A 464 -28.65 6.45 22.44
C ASN A 464 -28.92 5.19 23.30
N THR A 465 -28.78 5.30 24.61
CA THR A 465 -28.99 4.19 25.58
C THR A 465 -30.34 3.48 25.43
N ARG A 466 -31.37 4.19 24.92
CA ARG A 466 -32.70 3.62 24.59
C ARG A 466 -32.70 2.75 23.32
N SER A 467 -31.90 3.06 22.29
CA SER A 467 -31.78 2.22 21.09
C SER A 467 -30.95 0.97 21.36
N TRP A 468 -29.93 1.06 22.23
CA TRP A 468 -29.15 -0.10 22.67
C TRP A 468 -30.02 -1.08 23.47
N ASN A 469 -30.69 -0.62 24.53
CA ASN A 469 -31.56 -1.48 25.33
C ASN A 469 -32.64 -2.15 24.47
N SER A 470 -33.29 -1.41 23.56
CA SER A 470 -34.30 -1.99 22.66
C SER A 470 -33.74 -2.86 21.53
N TYR A 471 -32.49 -2.68 21.11
CA TYR A 471 -31.80 -3.57 20.17
C TYR A 471 -31.45 -4.89 20.84
N VAL A 472 -30.85 -4.82 22.03
CA VAL A 472 -30.58 -5.98 22.89
C VAL A 472 -31.88 -6.72 23.20
N GLN A 473 -32.95 -6.04 23.61
CA GLN A 473 -34.24 -6.69 23.87
C GLN A 473 -34.87 -7.34 22.64
N ARG A 474 -34.63 -6.84 21.43
CA ARG A 474 -35.16 -7.42 20.18
C ARG A 474 -34.32 -8.58 19.64
N GLN A 475 -32.99 -8.47 19.69
CA GLN A 475 -32.07 -9.55 19.33
C GLN A 475 -32.17 -10.71 20.33
N VAL A 476 -32.11 -10.39 21.62
CA VAL A 476 -32.17 -11.37 22.73
C VAL A 476 -33.61 -11.90 22.90
N GLY A 477 -34.64 -11.05 22.82
CA GLY A 477 -36.04 -11.47 22.94
C GLY A 477 -36.53 -12.35 21.78
N GLY A 478 -36.02 -12.14 20.55
CA GLY A 478 -36.34 -13.00 19.40
C GLY A 478 -35.61 -14.34 19.41
N ALA A 479 -34.41 -14.38 20.00
CA ALA A 479 -33.63 -15.60 20.21
C ALA A 479 -34.23 -16.50 21.30
N LEU A 480 -34.80 -15.89 22.35
CA LEU A 480 -35.42 -16.59 23.48
C LEU A 480 -36.84 -17.10 23.23
N ALA A 481 -37.56 -16.57 22.24
CA ALA A 481 -38.83 -17.16 21.80
C ALA A 481 -38.69 -18.61 21.30
N ARG A 482 -37.45 -19.09 21.12
CA ARG A 482 -37.09 -20.47 20.71
C ARG A 482 -36.36 -21.29 21.77
N GLY A 483 -36.09 -20.75 22.98
CA GLY A 483 -35.48 -21.49 24.09
C GLY A 483 -34.07 -22.04 23.87
N SER A 484 -33.33 -21.57 22.85
CA SER A 484 -32.07 -22.21 22.45
C SER A 484 -30.85 -21.52 23.05
N LEU A 485 -30.21 -22.19 24.02
CA LEU A 485 -28.92 -21.79 24.61
C LEU A 485 -27.82 -21.54 23.55
N TRP A 486 -27.94 -22.17 22.38
CA TRP A 486 -27.11 -21.94 21.20
C TRP A 486 -27.11 -20.48 20.73
N SER A 487 -28.23 -19.78 20.88
CA SER A 487 -28.33 -18.38 20.46
C SER A 487 -27.44 -17.46 21.30
N LEU A 488 -27.27 -17.74 22.60
CA LEU A 488 -26.38 -16.97 23.46
C LEU A 488 -24.92 -17.24 23.12
N PHE A 489 -24.58 -18.47 22.77
CA PHE A 489 -23.27 -18.82 22.22
C PHE A 489 -22.97 -18.08 20.92
N ALA A 490 -23.89 -18.13 19.95
CA ALA A 490 -23.70 -17.47 18.66
C ALA A 490 -23.61 -15.95 18.80
N VAL A 491 -24.42 -15.33 19.65
CA VAL A 491 -24.38 -13.87 19.88
C VAL A 491 -23.07 -13.46 20.57
N ALA A 492 -22.64 -14.19 21.61
CA ALA A 492 -21.37 -13.91 22.27
C ALA A 492 -20.18 -14.13 21.33
N GLY A 493 -20.16 -15.24 20.60
CA GLY A 493 -19.09 -15.58 19.67
C GLY A 493 -18.98 -14.65 18.48
N LEU A 494 -20.10 -14.30 17.84
CA LEU A 494 -20.09 -13.34 16.72
C LEU A 494 -19.71 -11.93 17.17
N ALA A 495 -20.07 -11.53 18.39
CA ALA A 495 -19.63 -10.25 18.94
C ALA A 495 -18.10 -10.22 19.10
N ILE A 496 -17.51 -11.20 19.79
CA ILE A 496 -16.05 -11.26 19.98
C ILE A 496 -15.31 -11.48 18.66
N LEU A 497 -15.85 -12.29 17.76
CA LEU A 497 -15.30 -12.49 16.43
C LEU A 497 -15.20 -11.16 15.68
N ARG A 498 -16.26 -10.34 15.75
CA ARG A 498 -16.27 -9.03 15.11
C ARG A 498 -15.24 -8.10 15.73
N GLU A 499 -15.27 -7.91 17.04
CA GLU A 499 -14.34 -6.99 17.70
C GLU A 499 -12.88 -7.45 17.48
N GLY A 500 -12.63 -8.76 17.50
CA GLY A 500 -11.31 -9.33 17.20
C GLY A 500 -10.90 -9.22 15.73
N ALA A 501 -11.83 -9.29 14.78
CA ALA A 501 -11.56 -9.05 13.36
C ALA A 501 -11.22 -7.59 13.09
N GLU A 502 -11.95 -6.65 13.70
CA GLU A 502 -11.63 -5.22 13.66
C GLU A 502 -10.23 -5.01 14.25
N THR A 503 -9.95 -5.52 15.46
CA THR A 503 -8.63 -5.46 16.12
C THR A 503 -7.51 -5.99 15.22
N ALA A 504 -7.71 -7.15 14.57
CA ALA A 504 -6.72 -7.76 13.69
C ALA A 504 -6.40 -6.87 12.49
N ILE A 505 -7.40 -6.28 11.84
CA ILE A 505 -7.23 -5.36 10.71
C ILE A 505 -6.43 -4.12 11.14
N PHE A 506 -6.73 -3.56 12.32
CA PHE A 506 -5.97 -2.42 12.85
C PHE A 506 -4.50 -2.77 13.08
N TYR A 507 -4.22 -3.91 13.73
CA TYR A 507 -2.84 -4.33 13.97
C TYR A 507 -2.11 -4.64 12.67
N ILE A 508 -2.78 -5.20 11.68
CA ILE A 508 -2.18 -5.48 10.37
C ILE A 508 -1.81 -4.19 9.63
N GLY A 509 -2.68 -3.18 9.63
CA GLY A 509 -2.36 -1.89 9.02
C GLY A 509 -1.26 -1.12 9.76
N MET A 510 -1.09 -1.39 11.06
CA MET A 510 -0.10 -0.75 11.92
C MET A 510 1.24 -1.51 11.97
N ALA A 511 1.21 -2.83 11.78
CA ALA A 511 2.35 -3.74 11.92
C ALA A 511 3.59 -3.32 11.10
N PRO A 512 3.48 -2.86 9.84
CA PRO A 512 4.65 -2.46 9.05
C PRO A 512 5.42 -1.27 9.63
N ALA A 513 4.75 -0.43 10.42
CA ALA A 513 5.27 0.83 10.93
C ALA A 513 5.36 0.86 12.48
N ILE A 514 5.27 -0.30 13.15
CA ILE A 514 5.55 -0.43 14.58
C ILE A 514 6.66 -1.45 14.83
N GLU A 515 7.56 -1.13 15.75
CA GLU A 515 8.53 -2.11 16.24
C GLU A 515 7.82 -3.24 17.01
N THR A 516 8.18 -4.49 16.73
CA THR A 516 7.59 -5.67 17.39
C THR A 516 7.62 -5.58 18.92
N SER A 517 8.69 -5.02 19.50
CA SER A 517 8.82 -4.83 20.95
C SER A 517 7.76 -3.87 21.50
N GLN A 518 7.58 -2.72 20.86
CA GLN A 518 6.57 -1.71 21.21
C GLN A 518 5.15 -2.28 21.07
N MET A 519 4.89 -3.04 20.02
CA MET A 519 3.60 -3.69 19.80
C MET A 519 3.26 -4.67 20.93
N LEU A 520 4.20 -5.55 21.30
CA LEU A 520 4.02 -6.53 22.38
C LEU A 520 3.83 -5.87 23.75
N ILE A 521 4.61 -4.82 24.04
CA ILE A 521 4.47 -4.04 25.28
C ILE A 521 3.07 -3.40 25.34
N GLY A 522 2.62 -2.78 24.25
CA GLY A 522 1.30 -2.16 24.16
C GLY A 522 0.17 -3.17 24.34
N MET A 523 0.22 -4.30 23.63
CA MET A 523 -0.74 -5.39 23.74
C MET A 523 -0.78 -5.97 25.16
N GLY A 524 0.39 -6.23 25.76
CA GLY A 524 0.50 -6.77 27.11
C GLY A 524 -0.08 -5.83 28.17
N ALA A 525 0.26 -4.53 28.09
CA ALA A 525 -0.26 -3.52 28.99
C ALA A 525 -1.79 -3.36 28.87
N ALA A 526 -2.31 -3.30 27.64
CA ALA A 526 -3.74 -3.24 27.39
C ALA A 526 -4.48 -4.48 27.89
N LEU A 527 -3.94 -5.67 27.69
CA LEU A 527 -4.53 -6.92 28.17
C LEU A 527 -4.65 -6.93 29.71
N LEU A 528 -3.61 -6.50 30.43
CA LEU A 528 -3.65 -6.40 31.89
C LEU A 528 -4.73 -5.44 32.37
N ILE A 529 -4.83 -4.27 31.74
CA ILE A 529 -5.86 -3.27 32.05
C ILE A 529 -7.25 -3.83 31.74
N LEU A 530 -7.45 -4.50 30.60
CA LEU A 530 -8.72 -5.11 30.22
C LEU A 530 -9.15 -6.21 31.19
N ILE A 531 -8.21 -7.04 31.67
CA ILE A 531 -8.50 -8.05 32.70
C ILE A 531 -8.97 -7.36 33.99
N ALA A 532 -8.27 -6.32 34.44
CA ALA A 532 -8.67 -5.56 35.62
C ALA A 532 -10.06 -4.93 35.46
N LEU A 533 -10.34 -4.32 34.30
CA LEU A 533 -11.65 -3.74 33.97
C LEU A 533 -12.76 -4.80 33.86
N ALA A 534 -12.49 -5.94 33.23
CA ALA A 534 -13.45 -7.04 33.12
C ALA A 534 -13.84 -7.56 34.50
N VAL A 535 -12.86 -7.80 35.38
CA VAL A 535 -13.11 -8.20 36.77
C VAL A 535 -13.92 -7.12 37.48
N ALA A 536 -13.56 -5.85 37.32
CA ALA A 536 -14.25 -4.75 37.99
C ALA A 536 -15.73 -4.62 37.57
N ILE A 537 -16.01 -4.71 36.26
CA ILE A 537 -17.35 -4.58 35.71
C ILE A 537 -18.21 -5.81 36.06
N ILE A 538 -17.66 -7.02 35.88
CA ILE A 538 -18.41 -8.27 36.05
C ILE A 538 -18.65 -8.56 37.54
N GLN A 539 -17.66 -8.34 38.41
CA GLN A 539 -17.74 -8.68 39.83
C GLN A 539 -18.36 -7.55 40.66
N PHE A 540 -17.95 -6.29 40.45
CA PHE A 540 -18.41 -5.16 41.28
C PHE A 540 -19.58 -4.38 40.67
N SER A 541 -20.12 -4.80 39.51
CA SER A 541 -21.22 -4.10 38.81
C SER A 541 -20.97 -2.59 38.65
N VAL A 542 -19.70 -2.21 38.47
CA VAL A 542 -19.30 -0.81 38.30
C VAL A 542 -20.00 -0.25 37.07
N ARG A 543 -20.81 0.79 37.27
CA ARG A 543 -21.45 1.51 36.16
C ARG A 543 -20.41 2.43 35.52
N LEU A 544 -19.87 2.02 34.38
CA LEU A 544 -19.07 2.92 33.55
C LEU A 544 -19.95 4.07 33.05
N PRO A 545 -19.48 5.33 33.11
CA PRO A 545 -20.18 6.46 32.51
C PRO A 545 -20.14 6.33 30.99
N VAL A 546 -21.15 5.65 30.44
CA VAL A 546 -21.30 5.26 29.03
C VAL A 546 -21.08 6.45 28.07
N ARG A 547 -21.47 7.66 28.48
CA ARG A 547 -21.28 8.89 27.69
C ARG A 547 -19.81 9.23 27.47
N TRP A 548 -19.01 9.25 28.55
CA TRP A 548 -17.59 9.58 28.46
C TRP A 548 -16.81 8.50 27.72
N PHE A 549 -17.20 7.23 27.92
CA PHE A 549 -16.62 6.11 27.17
C PHE A 549 -16.82 6.27 25.65
N PHE A 550 -18.05 6.46 25.18
CA PHE A 550 -18.30 6.63 23.75
C PHE A 550 -17.66 7.89 23.17
N LEU A 551 -17.55 8.97 23.95
CA LEU A 551 -16.88 10.20 23.52
C LEU A 551 -15.38 9.98 23.35
N THR A 552 -14.71 9.37 24.34
CA THR A 552 -13.28 9.03 24.25
C THR A 552 -13.01 8.03 23.13
N ALA A 553 -13.85 7.01 22.96
CA ALA A 553 -13.73 6.04 21.86
C ALA A 553 -13.90 6.70 20.49
N THR A 554 -14.85 7.65 20.35
CA THR A 554 -15.06 8.38 19.09
C THR A 554 -13.87 9.29 18.78
N LEU A 555 -13.35 10.02 19.77
CA LEU A 555 -12.17 10.86 19.61
C LEU A 555 -10.93 10.05 19.23
N LEU A 556 -10.77 8.86 19.82
CA LEU A 556 -9.68 7.95 19.48
C LEU A 556 -9.77 7.46 18.03
N ILE A 557 -10.95 7.04 17.57
CA ILE A 557 -11.17 6.68 16.16
C ILE A 557 -10.83 7.85 15.25
N TYR A 558 -11.23 9.07 15.63
CA TYR A 558 -10.95 10.25 14.82
C TYR A 558 -9.46 10.54 14.71
N TYR A 559 -8.71 10.42 15.80
CA TYR A 559 -7.26 10.50 15.78
C TYR A 559 -6.63 9.42 14.89
N LEU A 560 -7.01 8.15 15.06
CA LEU A 560 -6.45 7.03 14.28
C LEU A 560 -6.76 7.17 12.79
N VAL A 561 -8.00 7.53 12.43
CA VAL A 561 -8.40 7.78 11.04
C VAL A 561 -7.57 8.90 10.43
N PHE A 562 -7.38 10.00 11.17
CA PHE A 562 -6.63 11.15 10.67
C PHE A 562 -5.17 10.78 10.41
N ARG A 563 -4.54 10.08 11.37
CA ARG A 563 -3.16 9.62 11.27
C ARG A 563 -2.99 8.60 10.14
N PHE A 564 -3.78 7.53 10.15
CA PHE A 564 -3.69 6.46 9.14
C PHE A 564 -3.93 6.98 7.74
N LEU A 565 -4.83 7.95 7.54
CA LEU A 565 -5.06 8.55 6.23
C LEU A 565 -3.80 9.21 5.67
N GLY A 566 -3.06 9.94 6.51
CA GLY A 566 -1.83 10.59 6.11
C GLY A 566 -0.71 9.59 5.80
N GLU A 567 -0.49 8.62 6.70
CA GLU A 567 0.48 7.53 6.53
C GLU A 567 0.20 6.70 5.27
N SER A 568 -1.07 6.36 5.02
CA SER A 568 -1.45 5.55 3.85
C SER A 568 -1.18 6.29 2.54
N ILE A 569 -1.54 7.58 2.47
CA ILE A 569 -1.28 8.39 1.28
C ILE A 569 0.23 8.60 1.11
N HIS A 570 0.96 8.81 2.20
CA HIS A 570 2.40 8.92 2.16
C HIS A 570 3.08 7.64 1.65
N SER A 571 2.66 6.46 2.11
CA SER A 571 3.19 5.18 1.62
C SER A 571 2.88 4.96 0.12
N LEU A 572 1.72 5.42 -0.37
CA LEU A 572 1.42 5.46 -1.80
C LEU A 572 2.29 6.47 -2.59
N GLN A 573 2.74 7.55 -1.96
CA GLN A 573 3.68 8.49 -2.56
C GLN A 573 5.09 7.89 -2.64
N VAL A 574 5.53 7.20 -1.59
CA VAL A 574 6.85 6.52 -1.55
C VAL A 574 6.93 5.43 -2.63
N SER A 575 5.85 4.69 -2.87
CA SER A 575 5.77 3.70 -3.96
C SER A 575 5.63 4.30 -5.36
N ALA A 576 5.61 5.63 -5.50
CA ALA A 576 5.33 6.35 -6.74
C ALA A 576 3.96 6.00 -7.39
N ALA A 577 3.05 5.37 -6.64
CA ALA A 577 1.68 5.11 -7.07
C ALA A 577 0.83 6.41 -7.05
N LEU A 578 1.18 7.35 -6.17
CA LEU A 578 0.64 8.70 -6.14
C LEU A 578 1.77 9.73 -6.27
N GLY A 579 1.52 10.80 -7.03
CA GLY A 579 2.44 11.94 -7.09
C GLY A 579 2.53 12.67 -5.75
N ALA A 580 3.71 13.20 -5.43
CA ALA A 580 3.95 13.98 -4.22
C ALA A 580 4.30 15.43 -4.56
N HIS A 581 3.35 16.35 -4.35
CA HIS A 581 3.63 17.79 -4.50
C HIS A 581 4.07 18.37 -3.17
N VAL A 582 5.38 18.32 -2.92
CA VAL A 582 5.99 18.83 -1.69
C VAL A 582 5.85 20.35 -1.62
N ALA A 583 5.24 20.85 -0.55
CA ALA A 583 5.07 22.27 -0.28
C ALA A 583 5.80 22.63 1.04
N PRO A 584 6.96 23.31 0.99
CA PRO A 584 7.77 23.63 2.16
C PRO A 584 7.06 24.46 3.24
N SER A 585 5.94 25.11 2.90
CA SER A 585 5.11 25.89 3.81
C SER A 585 4.14 25.06 4.66
N LEU A 586 3.97 23.77 4.36
CA LEU A 586 3.07 22.88 5.10
C LEU A 586 3.77 22.29 6.34
N PRO A 587 3.05 22.14 7.48
CA PRO A 587 3.63 21.59 8.70
C PRO A 587 3.87 20.08 8.58
N THR A 588 5.03 19.63 9.07
CA THR A 588 5.39 18.22 9.21
C THR A 588 5.18 17.77 10.64
N ILE A 589 4.19 16.92 10.90
CA ILE A 589 3.85 16.44 12.25
C ILE A 589 3.69 14.93 12.20
N GLY A 590 4.78 14.20 12.46
CA GLY A 590 4.82 12.74 12.34
C GLY A 590 3.82 11.98 13.20
N TRP A 591 3.67 12.35 14.48
CA TRP A 591 2.71 11.67 15.36
C TRP A 591 1.24 11.83 14.91
N LEU A 592 0.95 12.81 14.05
CA LEU A 592 -0.37 13.04 13.47
C LEU A 592 -0.48 12.50 12.03
N GLY A 593 0.57 11.86 11.50
CA GLY A 593 0.66 11.41 10.11
C GLY A 593 0.64 12.56 9.11
N MET A 594 1.14 13.75 9.48
CA MET A 594 1.13 14.91 8.60
C MET A 594 2.46 15.07 7.87
N TYR A 595 2.38 14.94 6.56
CA TYR A 595 3.50 15.11 5.63
C TYR A 595 3.36 16.42 4.83
N PRO A 596 4.47 17.02 4.36
CA PRO A 596 4.47 18.33 3.72
C PRO A 596 4.00 18.27 2.25
N THR A 597 2.90 17.57 1.96
CA THR A 597 2.34 17.40 0.61
C THR A 597 0.87 17.81 0.56
N TRP A 598 0.42 18.30 -0.59
CA TRP A 598 -1.00 18.68 -0.76
C TRP A 598 -1.92 17.46 -0.77
N GLU A 599 -1.46 16.34 -1.30
CA GLU A 599 -2.19 15.09 -1.39
C GLU A 599 -2.48 14.47 -0.01
N THR A 600 -1.62 14.68 0.99
CA THR A 600 -1.90 14.28 2.37
C THR A 600 -2.76 15.33 3.09
N PHE A 601 -2.41 16.61 2.92
CA PHE A 601 -3.03 17.70 3.67
C PHE A 601 -4.51 17.92 3.35
N ILE A 602 -4.90 17.91 2.07
CA ILE A 602 -6.29 18.18 1.65
C ILE A 602 -7.26 17.10 2.16
N PRO A 603 -7.02 15.78 1.95
CA PRO A 603 -7.89 14.73 2.49
C PRO A 603 -7.97 14.76 4.02
N GLN A 604 -6.85 14.97 4.71
CA GLN A 604 -6.82 15.12 6.17
C GLN A 604 -7.67 16.29 6.65
N LEU A 605 -7.61 17.45 5.98
CA LEU A 605 -8.44 18.61 6.28
C LEU A 605 -9.93 18.32 6.07
N VAL A 606 -10.29 17.69 4.96
CA VAL A 606 -11.69 17.31 4.66
C VAL A 606 -12.24 16.38 5.74
N VAL A 607 -11.47 15.37 6.12
CA VAL A 607 -11.84 14.41 7.16
C VAL A 607 -11.95 15.10 8.52
N LEU A 608 -11.05 16.01 8.86
CA LEU A 608 -11.10 16.79 10.10
C LEU A 608 -12.38 17.65 10.17
N VAL A 609 -12.72 18.35 9.08
CA VAL A 609 -13.95 19.15 8.99
C VAL A 609 -15.18 18.25 9.18
N PHE A 610 -15.20 17.08 8.54
CA PHE A 610 -16.27 16.10 8.70
C PHE A 610 -16.39 15.60 10.14
N MET A 611 -15.27 15.32 10.82
CA MET A 611 -15.24 14.88 12.22
C MET A 611 -15.75 15.96 13.17
N ILE A 612 -15.28 17.20 13.03
CA ILE A 612 -15.73 18.35 13.84
C ILE A 612 -17.23 18.56 13.64
N PHE A 613 -17.71 18.52 12.40
CA PHE A 613 -19.14 18.64 12.09
C PHE A 613 -19.97 17.54 12.78
N ASN A 614 -19.52 16.29 12.75
CA ASN A 614 -20.21 15.19 13.41
C ASN A 614 -20.25 15.34 14.93
N LEU A 615 -19.14 15.79 15.55
CA LEU A 615 -19.03 16.02 16.99
C LEU A 615 -19.97 17.14 17.47
N ILE A 616 -20.01 18.27 16.75
CA ILE A 616 -20.90 19.39 17.06
C ILE A 616 -22.37 18.95 16.94
N ARG A 617 -22.69 18.22 15.87
CA ARG A 617 -24.07 17.76 15.62
C ARG A 617 -24.58 16.85 16.74
N THR A 618 -23.73 16.04 17.35
CA THR A 618 -24.14 15.15 18.44
C THR A 618 -24.30 15.85 19.77
N GLU A 619 -23.43 16.79 20.12
CA GLU A 619 -23.65 17.61 21.32
C GLU A 619 -24.93 18.45 21.20
N VAL A 620 -25.21 19.05 20.03
CA VAL A 620 -26.45 19.80 19.80
C VAL A 620 -27.69 18.90 19.89
N ARG A 621 -27.64 17.66 19.38
CA ARG A 621 -28.75 16.69 19.50
C ARG A 621 -28.94 16.19 20.92
N SER A 622 -27.84 15.97 21.66
CA SER A 622 -27.86 15.58 23.08
C SER A 622 -28.51 16.67 23.93
N ALA A 623 -28.15 17.95 23.70
CA ALA A 623 -28.74 19.11 24.36
C ALA A 623 -30.25 19.28 24.07
N LYS A 624 -30.68 19.13 22.81
CA LYS A 624 -32.11 19.18 22.45
C LYS A 624 -32.92 18.00 23.02
N GLY A 625 -32.30 16.83 23.20
CA GLY A 625 -32.93 15.67 23.83
C GLY A 625 -33.16 15.84 25.33
N ALA A 626 -32.24 16.51 26.03
CA ALA A 626 -32.36 16.82 27.45
C ALA A 626 -33.48 17.85 27.73
N SER A 627 -33.58 18.90 26.90
CA SER A 627 -34.63 19.94 27.02
C SER A 627 -36.06 19.42 26.79
N LYS A 628 -36.24 18.36 25.99
CA LYS A 628 -37.55 17.70 25.77
C LYS A 628 -37.96 16.70 26.85
N ALA A 629 -37.04 16.31 27.75
CA ALA A 629 -37.34 15.40 28.85
C ALA A 629 -37.66 16.14 30.16
N SER A 630 -37.45 17.46 30.20
CA SER A 630 -37.74 18.37 31.32
C SER A 630 -39.04 19.16 31.14
N VAL A 631 -39.84 18.84 30.13
CA VAL A 631 -41.20 19.35 29.86
C VAL A 631 -42.11 18.13 29.79
#